data_AF-C7CKQ4-F1
#
_entry.id   AF-C7CKQ4-F1
#
_cell.length_a   1.000
_cell.length_b   1.000
_cell.length_c   1.000
_cell.angle_alpha   90.00
_cell.angle_beta   90.00
_cell.angle_gamma   90.00
#
_symmetry.space_group_name_H-M   'P 1'
#
loop_
_entity.id
_entity.type
_entity.pdbx_description
1 polymer ?
#
loop_
_entity_poly.entity_id
_entity_poly.type
_entity_poly.pdbx_seq_one_letter_code
_entity_poly.pdbx_strand_id
1 'polypeptide(L)'
;MTTYTATRGAIPLSSYDRSVASAGQSPSIAPAQLLAMLRHRRRLIALSMILGTLGGVLVVARTEPNYVATAQVIIDPRALRVVEREVTPSIDNADAQIASVENEMRVLRSSTVLNALITRDRLDEDPEFAGEPPGLLRWAKAAILDRVGLSPSRSPDPRRAALQTLERKIAVRRAERSFVVEVHVATRDPDKSARIANELVTLYTEQANRTRSELARRSGASLDDRLAELRAAVRGAENRVATFRSEHDLVSADGSLTRDRRLRDLNTQLAAARARSTEALVRMEQANALRGRLDGLSEAVQSQAMIRLRYQITEARRRRANLANVLGPRHPQLNSVGREIDALQDQLGQELQRIGDAARNDYRRAKQTEEELRRTVETMSTASLADDRALAELARAGGGGGGPAQAVRPVSRALPRTHRADAGRCEQHPGDRRGDPARTADEPEQGHRPRARNADRPGARHPGGDRPRRPARRGGVPAAVPGRVGRSGDRLTLPASLHPCGRRPSAIGGLRGPKRLSRAFAP
;
A
#
# COMPACT_ATOMS: atom_id res chain seq x y z
N MET A 1 -68.26 71.76 -14.86
CA MET A 1 -67.44 72.88 -15.37
C MET A 1 -66.75 72.39 -16.64
N THR A 2 -67.01 72.90 -17.85
CA THR A 2 -67.91 74.02 -18.21
C THR A 2 -68.59 73.72 -19.55
N THR A 3 -69.87 74.07 -19.65
CA THR A 3 -70.79 73.79 -20.76
C THR A 3 -70.85 74.96 -21.74
N TYR A 4 -71.04 74.71 -23.05
CA TYR A 4 -71.78 75.52 -24.04
C TYR A 4 -71.67 74.81 -25.43
N THR A 5 -72.63 74.79 -26.35
CA THR A 5 -74.10 75.02 -26.35
C THR A 5 -74.67 74.37 -27.62
N ALA A 6 -75.91 73.92 -27.59
CA ALA A 6 -76.62 73.47 -28.80
C ALA A 6 -77.59 74.54 -29.32
N THR A 7 -77.76 74.64 -30.63
CA THR A 7 -78.86 75.38 -31.28
C THR A 7 -79.59 74.46 -32.24
N ARG A 8 -80.91 74.31 -32.02
CA ARG A 8 -81.83 73.53 -32.87
C ARG A 8 -82.26 74.34 -34.10
N GLY A 9 -82.45 73.65 -35.22
CA GLY A 9 -83.28 74.04 -36.37
C GLY A 9 -83.96 72.78 -36.90
N ALA A 10 -85.21 72.86 -37.36
CA ALA A 10 -86.09 71.68 -37.47
C ALA A 10 -86.74 71.51 -38.86
N ILE A 11 -86.91 70.24 -39.27
CA ILE A 11 -88.07 69.67 -40.03
C ILE A 11 -88.23 70.20 -41.49
N PRO A 12 -88.43 69.32 -42.52
CA PRO A 12 -89.56 68.41 -42.56
C PRO A 12 -89.36 66.98 -43.08
N LEU A 13 -90.39 66.17 -42.81
CA LEU A 13 -90.63 64.82 -43.31
C LEU A 13 -91.17 64.85 -44.74
N SER A 14 -90.80 63.88 -45.59
CA SER A 14 -91.62 63.53 -46.76
C SER A 14 -91.51 62.04 -47.11
N SER A 15 -92.67 61.39 -47.18
CA SER A 15 -93.01 60.27 -48.07
C SER A 15 -91.96 59.17 -48.32
N TYR A 16 -92.07 58.09 -47.55
CA TYR A 16 -91.58 56.77 -47.94
C TYR A 16 -92.57 56.16 -48.95
N ASP A 17 -92.25 56.18 -50.25
CA ASP A 17 -93.04 55.47 -51.26
C ASP A 17 -92.34 54.16 -51.67
N ARG A 18 -93.14 53.12 -51.94
CA ARG A 18 -92.70 51.73 -52.07
C ARG A 18 -93.28 51.13 -53.36
N SER A 19 -92.51 51.17 -54.44
CA SER A 19 -92.79 50.39 -55.65
C SER A 19 -91.86 49.16 -55.75
N VAL A 20 -92.29 48.17 -56.53
CA VAL A 20 -91.98 46.74 -56.30
C VAL A 20 -91.27 46.11 -57.50
N ALA A 21 -90.34 45.18 -57.19
CA ALA A 21 -89.79 44.12 -58.04
C ALA A 21 -89.05 44.47 -59.35
N SER A 22 -87.78 44.07 -59.40
CA SER A 22 -87.25 43.26 -60.51
C SER A 22 -86.05 42.43 -60.03
N ALA A 23 -85.85 41.26 -60.62
CA ALA A 23 -84.81 40.31 -60.21
C ALA A 23 -83.50 40.52 -60.98
N GLY A 24 -82.39 40.17 -60.33
CA GLY A 24 -81.17 39.72 -61.01
C GLY A 24 -80.24 40.79 -61.57
N GLN A 25 -79.21 41.14 -60.79
CA GLN A 25 -77.81 40.90 -61.16
C GLN A 25 -76.89 41.37 -60.03
N SER A 26 -76.19 40.44 -59.38
CA SER A 26 -74.90 40.75 -58.77
C SER A 26 -74.01 41.37 -59.84
N PRO A 27 -73.19 42.40 -59.56
CA PRO A 27 -72.28 42.97 -60.56
C PRO A 27 -71.16 41.97 -60.87
N SER A 28 -71.47 41.02 -61.76
CA SER A 28 -70.50 40.14 -62.39
C SER A 28 -69.64 41.01 -63.30
N ILE A 29 -68.45 41.38 -62.80
CA ILE A 29 -67.46 42.10 -63.58
C ILE A 29 -67.11 41.22 -64.78
N ALA A 30 -67.68 41.54 -65.95
CA ALA A 30 -67.50 40.73 -67.13
C ALA A 30 -66.00 40.67 -67.48
N PRO A 31 -65.43 39.50 -67.83
CA PRO A 31 -64.00 39.39 -68.13
C PRO A 31 -63.58 40.31 -69.29
N ALA A 32 -64.50 40.62 -70.20
CA ALA A 32 -64.31 41.61 -71.26
C ALA A 32 -64.05 43.05 -70.72
N GLN A 33 -64.70 43.46 -69.62
CA GLN A 33 -64.49 44.78 -69.00
C GLN A 33 -63.12 44.85 -68.30
N LEU A 34 -62.69 43.77 -67.65
CA LEU A 34 -61.34 43.65 -67.11
C LEU A 34 -60.29 43.71 -68.22
N LEU A 35 -60.48 42.98 -69.33
CA LEU A 35 -59.59 43.05 -70.49
C LEU A 35 -59.56 44.45 -71.14
N ALA A 36 -60.68 45.17 -71.16
CA ALA A 36 -60.75 46.54 -71.66
C ALA A 36 -59.96 47.51 -70.78
N MET A 37 -60.11 47.44 -69.45
CA MET A 37 -59.29 48.21 -68.51
C MET A 37 -57.79 47.87 -68.64
N LEU A 38 -57.45 46.57 -68.76
CA LEU A 38 -56.06 46.12 -68.95
C LEU A 38 -55.46 46.64 -70.27
N ARG A 39 -56.22 46.62 -71.37
CA ARG A 39 -55.79 47.19 -72.67
C ARG A 39 -55.62 48.70 -72.61
N HIS A 40 -56.51 49.42 -71.94
CA HIS A 40 -56.43 50.88 -71.82
C HIS A 40 -55.26 51.31 -70.91
N ARG A 41 -55.00 50.58 -69.82
CA ARG A 41 -53.89 50.84 -68.87
C ARG A 41 -52.61 50.05 -69.16
N ARG A 42 -52.50 49.36 -70.31
CA ARG A 42 -51.34 48.50 -70.67
C ARG A 42 -49.98 49.17 -70.53
N ARG A 43 -49.90 50.48 -70.78
CA ARG A 43 -48.67 51.28 -70.61
C ARG A 43 -48.26 51.43 -69.14
N LEU A 44 -49.21 51.63 -68.22
CA LEU A 44 -48.93 51.71 -66.78
C LEU A 44 -48.52 50.35 -66.22
N ILE A 45 -49.19 49.27 -66.64
CA ILE A 45 -48.86 47.91 -66.22
C ILE A 45 -47.45 47.55 -66.71
N ALA A 46 -47.14 47.78 -67.99
CA ALA A 46 -45.81 47.59 -68.55
C ALA A 46 -44.74 48.45 -67.82
N LEU A 47 -45.04 49.72 -67.52
CA LEU A 47 -44.15 50.58 -66.74
C LEU A 47 -43.86 50.00 -65.35
N SER A 48 -44.90 49.60 -64.60
CA SER A 48 -44.73 48.99 -63.28
C SER A 48 -43.98 47.66 -63.32
N MET A 49 -44.17 46.87 -64.38
CA MET A 49 -43.47 45.61 -64.58
C MET A 49 -41.99 45.85 -64.90
N ILE A 50 -41.69 46.77 -65.82
CA ILE A 50 -40.31 47.19 -66.14
C ILE A 50 -39.62 47.77 -64.90
N LEU A 51 -40.29 48.63 -64.14
CA LEU A 51 -39.73 49.23 -62.92
C LEU A 51 -39.50 48.17 -61.82
N GLY A 52 -40.41 47.22 -61.66
CA GLY A 52 -40.27 46.08 -60.74
C GLY A 52 -39.13 45.14 -61.15
N THR A 53 -39.01 44.80 -62.43
CA THR A 53 -37.89 43.99 -62.95
C THR A 53 -36.55 44.73 -62.84
N LEU A 54 -36.51 46.03 -63.18
CA LEU A 54 -35.30 46.85 -63.06
C LEU A 54 -34.87 46.99 -61.59
N GLY A 55 -35.82 47.21 -60.68
CA GLY A 55 -35.57 47.21 -59.24
C GLY A 55 -35.08 45.85 -58.73
N GLY A 56 -35.69 44.75 -59.17
CA GLY A 56 -35.26 43.38 -58.86
C GLY A 56 -33.84 43.07 -59.35
N VAL A 57 -33.52 43.42 -60.59
CA VAL A 57 -32.17 43.28 -61.16
C VAL A 57 -31.16 44.15 -60.41
N LEU A 58 -31.51 45.38 -60.04
CA LEU A 58 -30.65 46.25 -59.25
C LEU A 58 -30.38 45.67 -57.84
N VAL A 59 -31.38 45.07 -57.19
CA VAL A 59 -31.22 44.40 -55.89
C VAL A 59 -30.35 43.15 -56.02
N VAL A 60 -30.57 42.31 -57.04
CA VAL A 60 -29.75 41.11 -57.27
C VAL A 60 -28.31 41.48 -57.59
N ALA A 61 -28.08 42.46 -58.46
CA ALA A 61 -26.74 42.96 -58.81
C ALA A 61 -26.01 43.69 -57.66
N ARG A 62 -26.74 44.08 -56.61
CA ARG A 62 -26.18 44.64 -55.35
C ARG A 62 -26.05 43.61 -54.23
N THR A 63 -26.60 42.42 -54.38
CA THR A 63 -26.49 41.35 -53.39
C THR A 63 -25.17 40.62 -53.58
N GLU A 64 -24.26 40.75 -52.62
CA GLU A 64 -22.96 40.09 -52.65
C GLU A 64 -23.11 38.55 -52.50
N PRO A 65 -22.37 37.74 -53.28
CA PRO A 65 -22.39 36.29 -53.12
C PRO A 65 -21.72 35.86 -51.81
N ASN A 66 -22.32 34.88 -51.13
CA ASN A 66 -21.73 34.23 -49.96
C ASN A 66 -21.37 32.78 -50.31
N TYR A 67 -20.08 32.45 -50.27
CA TYR A 67 -19.57 31.10 -50.50
C TYR A 67 -19.36 30.40 -49.15
N VAL A 68 -20.00 29.24 -48.98
CA VAL A 68 -19.88 28.43 -47.77
C VAL A 68 -18.92 27.28 -48.03
N ALA A 69 -17.83 27.21 -47.28
CA ALA A 69 -16.97 26.02 -47.21
C ALA A 69 -17.32 25.20 -45.96
N THR A 70 -17.20 23.88 -46.05
CA THR A 70 -17.42 22.95 -44.94
C THR A 70 -16.16 22.12 -44.72
N ALA A 71 -15.54 22.24 -43.55
CA ALA A 71 -14.52 21.30 -43.09
C ALA A 71 -15.15 20.27 -42.16
N GLN A 72 -14.73 19.01 -42.24
CA GLN A 72 -15.22 17.91 -41.40
C GLN A 72 -14.10 17.38 -40.51
N VAL A 73 -14.36 17.25 -39.21
CA VAL A 73 -13.41 16.70 -38.22
C VAL A 73 -14.09 15.62 -37.38
N ILE A 74 -13.43 14.47 -37.21
CA ILE A 74 -13.90 13.40 -36.32
C ILE A 74 -13.41 13.69 -34.90
N ILE A 75 -14.32 13.68 -33.93
CA ILE A 75 -14.01 13.86 -32.52
C ILE A 75 -14.17 12.51 -31.81
N ASP A 76 -13.06 11.87 -31.43
CA ASP A 76 -13.11 10.65 -30.61
C ASP A 76 -13.42 11.03 -29.14
N PRO A 77 -14.57 10.60 -28.58
CA PRO A 77 -14.94 10.87 -27.19
C PRO A 77 -14.11 10.04 -26.17
N ARG A 78 -13.26 9.12 -26.62
CA ARG A 78 -12.38 8.32 -25.76
C ARG A 78 -11.23 9.17 -25.25
N ALA A 79 -11.43 9.80 -24.09
CA ALA A 79 -10.38 10.49 -23.35
C ALA A 79 -9.17 9.56 -23.09
N LEU A 80 -7.96 10.15 -23.04
CA LEU A 80 -6.71 9.43 -22.79
C LEU A 80 -6.76 8.76 -21.40
N ARG A 81 -6.88 7.42 -21.35
CA ARG A 81 -6.88 6.66 -20.09
C ARG A 81 -5.46 6.55 -19.53
N VAL A 82 -4.99 7.59 -18.84
CA VAL A 82 -3.64 7.63 -18.24
C VAL A 82 -3.53 6.72 -17.00
N VAL A 83 -4.65 6.41 -16.33
CA VAL A 83 -4.71 5.46 -15.22
C VAL A 83 -5.92 4.54 -15.40
N GLU A 84 -5.68 3.23 -15.57
CA GLU A 84 -6.71 2.22 -15.84
C GLU A 84 -7.50 1.77 -14.58
N ARG A 85 -7.18 2.35 -13.42
CA ARG A 85 -7.69 1.93 -12.09
C ARG A 85 -8.37 3.02 -11.29
N GLU A 86 -8.85 4.07 -11.96
CA GLU A 86 -9.76 5.02 -11.32
C GLU A 86 -11.18 4.44 -11.35
N VAL A 87 -11.85 4.38 -10.19
CA VAL A 87 -13.21 3.82 -10.05
C VAL A 87 -14.25 4.86 -10.49
N THR A 88 -14.06 5.39 -11.69
CA THR A 88 -15.04 6.21 -12.40
C THR A 88 -15.79 5.27 -13.34
N PRO A 89 -17.13 5.22 -13.29
CA PRO A 89 -17.90 4.35 -14.20
C PRO A 89 -17.55 4.70 -15.65
N SER A 90 -17.25 3.68 -16.46
CA SER A 90 -16.97 3.84 -17.89
C SER A 90 -18.05 4.69 -18.53
N ILE A 91 -17.65 5.73 -19.26
CA ILE A 91 -18.55 6.59 -20.03
C ILE A 91 -18.94 5.86 -21.34
N ASP A 92 -19.53 4.67 -21.19
CA ASP A 92 -20.13 3.88 -22.26
C ASP A 92 -21.59 4.30 -22.53
N ASN A 93 -22.12 5.23 -21.72
CA ASN A 93 -23.39 5.91 -21.96
C ASN A 93 -23.30 6.80 -23.20
N ALA A 94 -24.06 6.46 -24.24
CA ALA A 94 -24.10 7.20 -25.51
C ALA A 94 -24.37 8.71 -25.30
N ASP A 95 -25.29 9.07 -24.39
CA ASP A 95 -25.64 10.46 -24.09
C ASP A 95 -24.46 11.28 -23.55
N ALA A 96 -23.57 10.66 -22.77
CA ALA A 96 -22.40 11.33 -22.23
C ALA A 96 -21.27 11.47 -23.28
N GLN A 97 -21.18 10.53 -24.23
CA GLN A 97 -20.33 10.67 -25.42
C GLN A 97 -20.85 11.80 -26.34
N ILE A 98 -22.17 11.92 -26.49
CA ILE A 98 -22.82 13.03 -27.20
C ILE A 98 -22.49 14.37 -26.52
N ALA A 99 -22.68 14.49 -25.20
CA ALA A 99 -22.34 15.68 -24.44
C ALA A 99 -20.84 16.05 -24.53
N SER A 100 -19.96 15.05 -24.69
CA SER A 100 -18.53 15.27 -24.89
C SER A 100 -18.24 15.94 -26.24
N VAL A 101 -18.90 15.50 -27.32
CA VAL A 101 -18.82 16.17 -28.64
C VAL A 101 -19.36 17.58 -28.59
N GLU A 102 -20.47 17.84 -27.90
CA GLU A 102 -21.03 19.19 -27.74
C GLU A 102 -20.09 20.14 -26.97
N ASN A 103 -19.36 19.61 -25.98
CA ASN A 103 -18.32 20.37 -25.29
C ASN A 103 -17.16 20.71 -26.23
N GLU A 104 -16.68 19.78 -27.06
CA GLU A 104 -15.63 20.05 -28.04
C GLU A 104 -16.11 21.00 -29.16
N MET A 105 -17.38 20.96 -29.56
CA MET A 105 -17.99 21.99 -30.42
C MET A 105 -17.95 23.39 -29.78
N ARG A 106 -18.05 23.48 -28.45
CA ARG A 106 -17.88 24.74 -27.71
C ARG A 106 -16.40 25.15 -27.62
N VAL A 107 -15.46 24.21 -27.58
CA VAL A 107 -14.01 24.48 -27.68
C VAL A 107 -13.63 25.01 -29.07
N LEU A 108 -14.19 24.43 -30.14
CA LEU A 108 -14.04 24.92 -31.52
C LEU A 108 -14.50 26.38 -31.70
N ARG A 109 -15.57 26.78 -31.00
CA ARG A 109 -16.04 28.18 -30.95
C ARG A 109 -15.45 29.02 -29.83
N SER A 110 -14.46 28.51 -29.09
CA SER A 110 -13.90 29.24 -27.95
C SER A 110 -13.11 30.46 -28.42
N SER A 111 -13.17 31.53 -27.64
CA SER A 111 -12.45 32.77 -27.94
C SER A 111 -10.94 32.54 -28.08
N THR A 112 -10.35 31.54 -27.40
CA THR A 112 -8.94 31.15 -27.56
C THR A 112 -8.63 30.67 -28.97
N VAL A 113 -9.42 29.72 -29.50
CA VAL A 113 -9.21 29.16 -30.84
C VAL A 113 -9.52 30.21 -31.91
N LEU A 114 -10.61 30.97 -31.76
CA LEU A 114 -10.98 32.03 -32.70
C LEU A 114 -9.96 33.19 -32.70
N ASN A 115 -9.37 33.56 -31.55
CA ASN A 115 -8.30 34.56 -31.50
C ASN A 115 -6.99 34.06 -32.11
N ALA A 116 -6.68 32.76 -32.00
CA ALA A 116 -5.53 32.17 -32.69
C ALA A 116 -5.74 32.24 -34.21
N LEU A 117 -6.95 31.95 -34.70
CA LEU A 117 -7.31 32.04 -36.11
C LEU A 117 -7.20 33.47 -36.65
N ILE A 118 -7.76 34.46 -35.93
CA ILE A 118 -7.60 35.88 -36.30
C ILE A 118 -6.11 36.27 -36.41
N THR A 119 -5.27 35.80 -35.48
CA THR A 119 -3.83 36.12 -35.48
C THR A 119 -3.06 35.42 -36.61
N ARG A 120 -3.47 34.20 -36.99
CA ARG A 120 -2.78 33.37 -37.99
C ARG A 120 -3.15 33.76 -39.42
N ASP A 121 -4.44 34.01 -39.67
CA ASP A 121 -4.97 34.42 -40.99
C ASP A 121 -5.07 35.94 -41.16
N ARG A 122 -4.68 36.73 -40.14
CA ARG A 122 -4.74 38.21 -40.09
C ARG A 122 -6.13 38.77 -40.42
N LEU A 123 -7.15 38.17 -39.82
CA LEU A 123 -8.55 38.58 -40.01
C LEU A 123 -8.87 39.94 -39.39
N ASP A 124 -7.94 40.53 -38.63
CA ASP A 124 -7.96 41.91 -38.15
C ASP A 124 -7.46 42.94 -39.19
N GLU A 125 -6.80 42.48 -40.27
CA GLU A 125 -6.44 43.29 -41.45
C GLU A 125 -7.49 43.19 -42.59
N ASP A 126 -8.33 42.14 -42.59
CA ASP A 126 -9.35 41.89 -43.63
C ASP A 126 -10.60 42.79 -43.46
N PRO A 127 -10.98 43.63 -44.45
CA PRO A 127 -12.15 44.51 -44.36
C PRO A 127 -13.49 43.76 -44.24
N GLU A 128 -13.53 42.45 -44.56
CA GLU A 128 -14.71 41.60 -44.35
C GLU A 128 -14.93 41.24 -42.87
N PHE A 129 -13.88 41.27 -42.04
CA PHE A 129 -13.90 40.80 -40.65
C PHE A 129 -13.65 41.94 -39.65
N ALA A 130 -12.63 42.78 -39.88
CA ALA A 130 -12.28 43.94 -39.07
C ALA A 130 -13.39 45.02 -38.99
N GLY A 131 -14.41 44.90 -39.84
CA GLY A 131 -15.47 45.88 -40.04
C GLY A 131 -15.11 46.85 -41.16
N GLU A 132 -16.11 47.28 -41.94
CA GLU A 132 -15.87 48.13 -43.10
C GLU A 132 -15.10 49.42 -42.73
N PRO A 133 -14.12 49.84 -43.56
CA PRO A 133 -13.55 51.18 -43.45
C PRO A 133 -14.69 52.21 -43.52
N PRO A 134 -14.54 53.41 -42.92
CA PRO A 134 -15.64 54.35 -42.69
C PRO A 134 -16.29 54.84 -43.99
N GLY A 135 -17.28 54.10 -44.49
CA GLY A 135 -18.04 54.41 -45.68
C GLY A 135 -18.90 55.66 -45.52
N LEU A 136 -19.33 56.23 -46.66
CA LEU A 136 -19.98 57.55 -46.70
C LEU A 136 -21.23 57.64 -45.80
N LEU A 137 -22.00 56.55 -45.68
CA LEU A 137 -23.17 56.51 -44.80
C LEU A 137 -22.81 56.53 -43.30
N ARG A 138 -21.62 56.04 -42.91
CA ARG A 138 -21.21 55.99 -41.50
C ARG A 138 -20.71 57.34 -41.01
N TRP A 139 -20.01 58.14 -41.84
CA TRP A 139 -19.74 59.53 -41.47
C TRP A 139 -21.02 60.36 -41.44
N ALA A 140 -21.96 60.14 -42.37
CA ALA A 140 -23.22 60.89 -42.37
C ALA A 140 -24.05 60.60 -41.10
N LYS A 141 -24.18 59.33 -40.70
CA LYS A 141 -24.82 58.96 -39.44
C LYS A 141 -24.04 59.44 -38.21
N ALA A 142 -22.71 59.34 -38.22
CA ALA A 142 -21.88 59.83 -37.11
C ALA A 142 -22.00 61.36 -36.95
N ALA A 143 -21.92 62.13 -38.02
CA ALA A 143 -22.07 63.59 -38.01
C ALA A 143 -23.47 64.04 -37.54
N ILE A 144 -24.51 63.22 -37.76
CA ILE A 144 -25.85 63.46 -37.21
C ILE A 144 -25.90 63.10 -35.71
N LEU A 145 -25.34 61.97 -35.27
CA LEU A 145 -25.30 61.58 -33.85
C LEU A 145 -24.44 62.50 -32.99
N ASP A 146 -23.31 62.97 -33.54
CA ASP A 146 -22.38 63.90 -32.89
C ASP A 146 -23.06 65.27 -32.64
N ARG A 147 -23.87 65.73 -33.62
CA ARG A 147 -24.73 66.91 -33.50
C ARG A 147 -25.88 66.78 -32.49
N VAL A 148 -26.16 65.55 -32.03
CA VAL A 148 -27.18 65.21 -31.03
C VAL A 148 -26.55 64.82 -29.68
N GLY A 149 -25.22 64.82 -29.56
CA GLY A 149 -24.51 64.61 -28.30
C GLY A 149 -24.42 63.15 -27.82
N LEU A 150 -24.86 62.18 -28.62
CA LEU A 150 -24.72 60.74 -28.33
C LEU A 150 -23.58 60.13 -29.16
N SER A 151 -22.35 60.59 -28.93
CA SER A 151 -21.16 60.10 -29.63
C SER A 151 -20.53 58.90 -28.88
N PRO A 152 -20.66 57.64 -29.35
CA PRO A 152 -20.01 56.49 -28.72
C PRO A 152 -18.50 56.52 -29.03
N SER A 153 -17.74 57.23 -28.20
CA SER A 153 -16.28 57.30 -28.28
C SER A 153 -15.62 55.97 -27.87
N ARG A 154 -15.71 54.98 -28.76
CA ARG A 154 -14.82 53.82 -28.77
C ARG A 154 -14.61 53.39 -30.21
N SER A 155 -13.44 53.71 -30.76
CA SER A 155 -12.94 53.07 -31.98
C SER A 155 -13.03 51.55 -31.77
N PRO A 156 -13.76 50.80 -32.61
CA PRO A 156 -13.83 49.36 -32.48
C PRO A 156 -12.41 48.79 -32.57
N ASP A 157 -12.02 48.06 -31.53
CA ASP A 157 -10.82 47.22 -31.57
C ASP A 157 -10.99 46.24 -32.74
N PRO A 158 -10.18 46.32 -33.82
CA PRO A 158 -10.42 45.57 -35.06
C PRO A 158 -10.43 44.07 -34.79
N ARG A 159 -9.66 43.61 -33.80
CA ARG A 159 -9.65 42.22 -33.35
C ARG A 159 -10.97 41.77 -32.72
N ARG A 160 -11.67 42.67 -32.00
CA ARG A 160 -13.01 42.38 -31.44
C ARG A 160 -14.08 42.40 -32.51
N ALA A 161 -13.97 43.30 -33.49
CA ALA A 161 -14.85 43.32 -34.65
C ALA A 161 -14.69 42.02 -35.47
N ALA A 162 -13.44 41.60 -35.73
CA ALA A 162 -13.12 40.33 -36.37
C ALA A 162 -13.70 39.14 -35.59
N LEU A 163 -13.52 39.08 -34.26
CA LEU A 163 -14.10 38.01 -33.42
C LEU A 163 -15.63 37.92 -33.54
N GLN A 164 -16.34 39.05 -33.38
CA GLN A 164 -17.80 39.06 -33.49
C GLN A 164 -18.30 38.72 -34.91
N THR A 165 -17.56 39.11 -35.94
CA THR A 165 -17.90 38.78 -37.33
C THR A 165 -17.64 37.30 -37.62
N LEU A 166 -16.56 36.74 -37.08
CA LEU A 166 -16.22 35.32 -37.16
C LEU A 166 -17.25 34.45 -36.42
N GLU A 167 -17.67 34.83 -35.21
CA GLU A 167 -18.74 34.15 -34.45
C GLU A 167 -20.08 34.10 -35.21
N ARG A 168 -20.37 35.08 -36.09
CA ARG A 168 -21.56 35.08 -36.97
C ARG A 168 -21.35 34.30 -38.27
N LYS A 169 -20.14 34.31 -38.83
CA LYS A 169 -19.79 33.65 -40.10
C LYS A 169 -19.47 32.16 -39.97
N ILE A 170 -19.21 31.68 -38.74
CA ILE A 170 -18.90 30.27 -38.46
C ILE A 170 -20.09 29.55 -37.82
N ALA A 171 -20.57 28.50 -38.48
CA ALA A 171 -21.56 27.58 -37.96
C ALA A 171 -20.96 26.19 -37.78
N VAL A 172 -20.66 25.83 -36.53
CA VAL A 172 -20.25 24.46 -36.16
C VAL A 172 -21.49 23.62 -35.85
N ARG A 173 -21.66 22.48 -36.52
CA ARG A 173 -22.76 21.52 -36.31
C ARG A 173 -22.19 20.10 -36.19
N ARG A 174 -22.90 19.19 -35.53
CA ARG A 174 -22.58 17.76 -35.57
C ARG A 174 -23.38 17.10 -36.70
N ALA A 175 -22.75 16.23 -37.49
CA ALA A 175 -23.48 15.39 -38.42
C ALA A 175 -24.46 14.46 -37.68
N GLU A 176 -25.61 14.17 -38.27
CA GLU A 176 -26.62 13.34 -37.62
C GLU A 176 -26.08 11.93 -37.33
N ARG A 177 -26.32 11.44 -36.10
CA ARG A 177 -25.92 10.10 -35.63
C ARG A 177 -24.43 9.77 -35.81
N SER A 178 -23.56 10.78 -35.85
CA SER A 178 -22.12 10.64 -36.10
C SER A 178 -21.27 11.46 -35.12
N PHE A 179 -20.00 11.05 -34.95
CA PHE A 179 -18.97 11.80 -34.22
C PHE A 179 -18.22 12.81 -35.11
N VAL A 180 -18.66 12.99 -36.36
CA VAL A 180 -18.18 14.04 -37.27
C VAL A 180 -18.81 15.38 -36.88
N VAL A 181 -17.95 16.38 -36.69
CA VAL A 181 -18.33 17.79 -36.56
C VAL A 181 -18.02 18.51 -37.88
N GLU A 182 -19.03 19.20 -38.39
CA GLU A 182 -18.96 20.03 -39.58
C GLU A 182 -18.78 21.49 -39.17
N VAL A 183 -17.78 22.14 -39.77
CA VAL A 183 -17.45 23.54 -39.55
C VAL A 183 -17.75 24.28 -40.86
N HIS A 184 -18.89 24.97 -40.90
CA HIS A 184 -19.24 25.81 -42.05
C HIS A 184 -18.70 27.23 -41.85
N VAL A 185 -18.04 27.79 -42.87
CA VAL A 185 -17.54 29.17 -42.88
C VAL A 185 -18.07 29.89 -44.12
N ALA A 186 -18.71 31.05 -43.93
CA ALA A 186 -19.33 31.83 -44.99
C ALA A 186 -18.60 33.15 -45.27
N THR A 187 -17.95 33.27 -46.43
CA THR A 187 -17.25 34.49 -46.86
C THR A 187 -17.54 34.89 -48.31
N ARG A 188 -17.09 36.07 -48.73
CA ARG A 188 -17.24 36.59 -50.11
C ARG A 188 -16.35 35.89 -51.14
N ASP A 189 -15.38 35.07 -50.72
CA ASP A 189 -14.39 34.37 -51.58
C ASP A 189 -14.42 32.85 -51.27
N PRO A 190 -14.66 31.96 -52.26
CA PRO A 190 -14.70 30.53 -52.01
C PRO A 190 -13.39 29.97 -51.45
N ASP A 191 -12.23 30.47 -51.90
CA ASP A 191 -10.94 30.01 -51.41
C ASP A 191 -10.67 30.55 -50.01
N LYS A 192 -11.13 31.77 -49.68
CA LYS A 192 -11.07 32.31 -48.31
C LYS A 192 -11.88 31.47 -47.34
N SER A 193 -13.11 31.10 -47.71
CA SER A 193 -13.95 30.22 -46.89
C SER A 193 -13.25 28.88 -46.62
N ALA A 194 -12.64 28.27 -47.65
CA ALA A 194 -11.93 27.00 -47.52
C ALA A 194 -10.67 27.12 -46.63
N ARG A 195 -9.86 28.18 -46.80
CA ARG A 195 -8.68 28.45 -45.96
C ARG A 195 -9.06 28.57 -44.48
N ILE A 196 -10.00 29.45 -44.15
CA ILE A 196 -10.42 29.72 -42.76
C ILE A 196 -11.05 28.46 -42.11
N ALA A 197 -11.83 27.67 -42.87
CA ALA A 197 -12.42 26.43 -42.35
C ALA A 197 -11.35 25.37 -42.01
N ASN A 198 -10.35 25.18 -42.89
CA ASN A 198 -9.26 24.24 -42.67
C ASN A 198 -8.31 24.69 -41.55
N GLU A 199 -8.01 25.98 -41.46
CA GLU A 199 -7.14 26.53 -40.42
C GLU A 199 -7.80 26.48 -39.04
N LEU A 200 -9.13 26.69 -38.94
CA LEU A 200 -9.86 26.48 -37.68
C LEU A 200 -9.73 25.03 -37.16
N VAL A 201 -9.88 24.03 -38.05
CA VAL A 201 -9.72 22.61 -37.68
C VAL A 201 -8.27 22.28 -37.28
N THR A 202 -7.29 22.86 -37.98
CA THR A 202 -5.86 22.74 -37.64
C THR A 202 -5.56 23.30 -36.25
N LEU A 203 -5.97 24.54 -35.96
CA LEU A 203 -5.76 25.20 -34.66
C LEU A 203 -6.46 24.47 -33.50
N TYR A 204 -7.67 23.96 -33.72
CA TYR A 204 -8.35 23.11 -32.74
C TYR A 204 -7.56 21.82 -32.46
N THR A 205 -7.07 21.15 -33.50
CA THR A 205 -6.29 19.91 -33.37
C THR A 205 -4.96 20.16 -32.64
N GLU A 206 -4.25 21.24 -32.95
CA GLU A 206 -3.07 21.68 -32.20
C GLU A 206 -3.40 21.93 -30.72
N GLN A 207 -4.48 22.66 -30.44
CA GLN A 207 -4.89 23.02 -29.08
C GLN A 207 -5.32 21.79 -28.26
N ALA A 208 -6.06 20.86 -28.86
CA ALA A 208 -6.44 19.59 -28.25
C ALA A 208 -5.19 18.74 -27.90
N ASN A 209 -4.23 18.63 -28.83
CA ASN A 209 -2.98 17.91 -28.60
C ASN A 209 -2.10 18.56 -27.52
N ARG A 210 -1.98 19.90 -27.50
CA ARG A 210 -1.29 20.63 -26.42
C ARG A 210 -1.93 20.35 -25.06
N THR A 211 -3.25 20.41 -24.98
CA THR A 211 -4.01 20.16 -23.74
C THR A 211 -3.85 18.71 -23.26
N ARG A 212 -3.95 17.73 -24.15
CA ARG A 212 -3.72 16.30 -23.85
C ARG A 212 -2.29 16.03 -23.37
N SER A 213 -1.28 16.63 -24.00
CA SER A 213 0.13 16.53 -23.57
C SER A 213 0.37 17.15 -22.20
N GLU A 214 -0.23 18.31 -21.92
CA GLU A 214 -0.11 19.00 -20.63
C GLU A 214 -0.76 18.20 -19.50
N LEU A 215 -1.96 17.64 -19.73
CA LEU A 215 -2.61 16.74 -18.77
C LEU A 215 -1.76 15.49 -18.51
N ALA A 216 -1.27 14.82 -19.57
CA ALA A 216 -0.41 13.64 -19.42
C ALA A 216 0.89 13.95 -18.65
N ARG A 217 1.52 15.11 -18.89
CA ARG A 217 2.72 15.56 -18.15
C ARG A 217 2.43 15.82 -16.67
N ARG A 218 1.29 16.46 -16.35
CA ARG A 218 0.87 16.71 -14.95
C ARG A 218 0.52 15.41 -14.21
N SER A 219 -0.19 14.49 -14.86
CA SER A 219 -0.48 13.16 -14.31
C SER A 219 0.81 12.36 -14.09
N GLY A 220 1.74 12.38 -15.04
CA GLY A 220 3.06 11.75 -14.91
C GLY A 220 3.84 12.29 -13.71
N ALA A 221 3.96 13.62 -13.58
CA ALA A 221 4.64 14.26 -12.44
C ALA A 221 3.99 13.86 -11.09
N SER A 222 2.66 13.86 -11.01
CA SER A 222 1.94 13.43 -9.79
C SER A 222 2.18 11.95 -9.45
N LEU A 223 2.28 11.08 -10.45
CA LEU A 223 2.64 9.66 -10.26
C LEU A 223 4.10 9.49 -9.83
N ASP A 224 5.03 10.28 -10.37
CA ASP A 224 6.44 10.28 -9.99
C ASP A 224 6.64 10.80 -8.55
N ASP A 225 5.96 11.87 -8.16
CA ASP A 225 5.93 12.40 -6.79
C ASP A 225 5.39 11.34 -5.81
N ARG A 226 4.27 10.71 -6.17
CA ARG A 226 3.68 9.61 -5.37
C ARG A 226 4.63 8.41 -5.28
N LEU A 227 5.33 8.07 -6.36
CA LEU A 227 6.31 6.99 -6.37
C LEU A 227 7.56 7.35 -5.54
N ALA A 228 7.99 8.61 -5.52
CA ALA A 228 9.05 9.11 -4.66
C ALA A 228 8.65 9.05 -3.17
N GLU A 229 7.42 9.44 -2.84
CA GLU A 229 6.82 9.31 -1.50
C GLU A 229 6.79 7.84 -1.05
N LEU A 230 6.24 6.92 -1.86
CA LEU A 230 6.22 5.49 -1.53
C LEU A 230 7.64 4.92 -1.35
N ARG A 231 8.59 5.26 -2.24
CA ARG A 231 10.00 4.86 -2.10
C ARG A 231 10.62 5.38 -0.80
N ALA A 232 10.29 6.61 -0.38
CA ALA A 232 10.75 7.16 0.88
C ALA A 232 10.10 6.47 2.10
N ALA A 233 8.80 6.18 2.03
CA ALA A 233 8.07 5.45 3.07
C ALA A 233 8.60 4.03 3.26
N VAL A 234 8.90 3.30 2.17
CA VAL A 234 9.51 1.96 2.21
C VAL A 234 10.89 2.02 2.86
N ARG A 235 11.80 2.88 2.38
CA ARG A 235 13.13 3.04 3.01
C ARG A 235 13.03 3.44 4.49
N GLY A 236 12.07 4.29 4.83
CA GLY A 236 11.79 4.68 6.22
C GLY A 236 11.23 3.53 7.08
N ALA A 237 10.52 2.57 6.50
CA ALA A 237 10.10 1.34 7.18
C ALA A 237 11.26 0.35 7.34
N GLU A 238 12.05 0.13 6.28
CA GLU A 238 13.24 -0.74 6.28
C GLU A 238 14.27 -0.26 7.31
N ASN A 239 14.57 1.05 7.35
CA ASN A 239 15.47 1.62 8.34
C ASN A 239 14.95 1.43 9.78
N ARG A 240 13.64 1.56 10.04
CA ARG A 240 13.06 1.27 11.36
C ARG A 240 13.23 -0.19 11.77
N VAL A 241 13.03 -1.13 10.84
CA VAL A 241 13.29 -2.56 11.07
C VAL A 241 14.78 -2.82 11.33
N ALA A 242 15.68 -2.17 10.58
CA ALA A 242 17.12 -2.32 10.74
C ALA A 242 17.63 -1.77 12.08
N THR A 243 17.22 -0.55 12.45
CA THR A 243 17.53 0.05 13.75
C THR A 243 17.02 -0.82 14.89
N PHE A 244 15.76 -1.26 14.85
CA PHE A 244 15.20 -2.15 15.88
C PHE A 244 15.99 -3.45 16.03
N ARG A 245 16.36 -4.11 14.91
CA ARG A 245 17.21 -5.31 14.94
C ARG A 245 18.59 -5.04 15.53
N SER A 246 19.16 -3.85 15.30
CA SER A 246 20.45 -3.44 15.87
C SER A 246 20.36 -3.12 17.36
N GLU A 247 19.31 -2.44 17.81
CA GLU A 247 19.10 -2.06 19.22
C GLU A 247 18.81 -3.27 20.11
N HIS A 248 18.23 -4.34 19.54
CA HIS A 248 17.87 -5.56 20.26
C HIS A 248 18.84 -6.75 20.03
N ASP A 249 20.04 -6.54 19.47
CA ASP A 249 21.03 -7.60 19.13
C ASP A 249 20.50 -8.74 18.22
N LEU A 250 19.47 -8.48 17.42
CA LEU A 250 18.79 -9.50 16.60
C LEU A 250 19.48 -9.77 15.26
N VAL A 251 20.75 -9.35 15.12
CA VAL A 251 21.55 -9.50 13.91
C VAL A 251 22.41 -10.77 14.01
N SER A 252 22.24 -11.67 13.06
CA SER A 252 23.12 -12.83 12.83
C SER A 252 23.18 -13.13 11.33
N ALA A 253 24.35 -13.56 10.85
CA ALA A 253 24.67 -13.62 9.41
C ALA A 253 23.88 -14.68 8.62
N ASP A 254 23.22 -15.62 9.32
CA ASP A 254 22.45 -16.74 8.79
C ASP A 254 20.92 -16.54 8.90
N GLY A 255 20.46 -15.40 9.42
CA GLY A 255 19.03 -15.11 9.59
C GLY A 255 18.36 -15.82 10.78
N SER A 256 19.11 -16.49 11.66
CA SER A 256 18.61 -16.94 12.96
C SER A 256 18.89 -15.88 14.04
N LEU A 257 18.07 -15.81 15.10
CA LEU A 257 18.31 -14.84 16.18
C LEU A 257 19.55 -15.27 16.98
N THR A 258 20.46 -14.33 17.28
CA THR A 258 21.68 -14.63 18.05
C THR A 258 21.36 -15.17 19.46
N ARG A 259 20.20 -14.79 20.03
CA ARG A 259 19.67 -15.29 21.29
C ARG A 259 19.15 -16.74 21.19
N ASP A 260 18.49 -17.12 20.10
CA ASP A 260 18.07 -18.52 19.86
C ASP A 260 19.25 -19.50 19.85
N ARG A 261 20.35 -19.12 19.19
CA ARG A 261 21.55 -19.96 19.11
C ARG A 261 22.10 -20.22 20.52
N ARG A 262 22.29 -19.16 21.31
CA ARG A 262 22.70 -19.26 22.73
C ARG A 262 21.73 -20.09 23.56
N LEU A 263 20.42 -19.97 23.32
CA LEU A 263 19.41 -20.76 24.04
C LEU A 263 19.48 -22.26 23.71
N ARG A 264 19.80 -22.64 22.46
CA ARG A 264 20.08 -24.04 22.10
C ARG A 264 21.34 -24.55 22.78
N ASP A 265 22.42 -23.78 22.76
CA ASP A 265 23.69 -24.15 23.41
C ASP A 265 23.52 -24.35 24.93
N LEU A 266 22.82 -23.43 25.60
CA LEU A 266 22.48 -23.53 27.02
C LEU A 266 21.58 -24.74 27.33
N ASN A 267 20.63 -25.09 26.47
CA ASN A 267 19.82 -26.29 26.64
C ASN A 267 20.65 -27.59 26.53
N THR A 268 21.60 -27.65 25.59
CA THR A 268 22.56 -28.77 25.48
C THR A 268 23.45 -28.88 26.72
N GLN A 269 23.95 -27.74 27.23
CA GLN A 269 24.72 -27.70 28.48
C GLN A 269 23.88 -28.14 29.69
N LEU A 270 22.62 -27.70 29.79
CA LEU A 270 21.69 -28.10 30.85
C LEU A 270 21.37 -29.60 30.79
N ALA A 271 21.20 -30.18 29.60
CA ALA A 271 21.03 -31.62 29.43
C ALA A 271 22.26 -32.40 29.92
N ALA A 272 23.47 -31.95 29.59
CA ALA A 272 24.71 -32.54 30.08
C ALA A 272 24.89 -32.37 31.60
N ALA A 273 24.50 -31.23 32.17
CA ALA A 273 24.53 -30.99 33.62
C ALA A 273 23.54 -31.89 34.38
N ARG A 274 22.32 -32.08 33.86
CA ARG A 274 21.33 -33.04 34.40
C ARG A 274 21.82 -34.48 34.36
N ALA A 275 22.51 -34.88 33.30
CA ALA A 275 23.12 -36.22 33.24
C ALA A 275 24.18 -36.40 34.34
N ARG A 276 25.06 -35.40 34.54
CA ARG A 276 26.09 -35.40 35.60
C ARG A 276 25.49 -35.37 37.02
N SER A 277 24.42 -34.59 37.27
CA SER A 277 23.77 -34.56 38.59
C SER A 277 23.06 -35.87 38.91
N THR A 278 22.45 -36.51 37.91
CA THR A 278 21.85 -37.86 38.04
C THR A 278 22.91 -38.93 38.30
N GLU A 279 24.03 -38.90 37.58
CA GLU A 279 25.15 -39.82 37.80
C GLU A 279 25.75 -39.66 39.21
N ALA A 280 25.94 -38.41 39.67
CA ALA A 280 26.43 -38.13 41.01
C ALA A 280 25.42 -38.55 42.11
N LEU A 281 24.11 -38.41 41.86
CA LEU A 281 23.05 -38.90 42.75
C LEU A 281 23.15 -40.41 42.93
N VAL A 282 23.22 -41.17 41.84
CA VAL A 282 23.35 -42.64 41.87
C VAL A 282 24.61 -43.08 42.63
N ARG A 283 25.75 -42.42 42.40
CA ARG A 283 26.99 -42.70 43.16
C ARG A 283 26.84 -42.38 44.66
N MET A 284 26.15 -41.31 45.02
CA MET A 284 25.87 -40.96 46.42
C MET A 284 24.93 -41.98 47.08
N GLU A 285 23.87 -42.42 46.39
CA GLU A 285 22.95 -43.46 46.88
C GLU A 285 23.68 -44.80 47.08
N GLN A 286 24.52 -45.20 46.13
CA GLN A 286 25.41 -46.35 46.27
C GLN A 286 26.32 -46.21 47.49
N ALA A 287 27.02 -45.08 47.65
CA ALA A 287 27.89 -44.83 48.81
C ALA A 287 27.13 -44.89 50.16
N ASN A 288 25.89 -44.39 50.20
CA ASN A 288 25.04 -44.46 51.40
C ASN A 288 24.55 -45.89 51.69
N ALA A 289 24.16 -46.66 50.67
CA ALA A 289 23.68 -48.05 50.84
C ALA A 289 24.75 -48.96 51.47
N LEU A 290 26.02 -48.75 51.11
CA LEU A 290 27.18 -49.46 51.65
C LEU A 290 27.39 -49.20 53.15
N ARG A 291 27.00 -48.03 53.66
CA ARG A 291 27.07 -47.67 55.09
C ARG A 291 26.13 -48.52 55.96
N GLY A 292 25.11 -49.17 55.36
CA GLY A 292 24.17 -50.07 56.05
C GLY A 292 24.44 -51.57 55.90
N ARG A 293 25.36 -52.00 55.02
CA ARG A 293 25.67 -53.43 54.76
C ARG A 293 27.18 -53.65 54.56
N LEU A 294 27.88 -53.92 55.66
CA LEU A 294 29.33 -54.18 55.67
C LEU A 294 29.74 -55.42 54.87
N ASP A 295 28.91 -56.48 54.86
CA ASP A 295 29.19 -57.74 54.16
C ASP A 295 28.72 -57.78 52.70
N GLY A 296 28.08 -56.71 52.21
CA GLY A 296 27.43 -56.65 50.90
C GLY A 296 27.98 -55.58 49.96
N LEU A 297 29.29 -55.27 50.06
CA LEU A 297 29.89 -54.15 49.34
C LEU A 297 30.09 -54.47 47.84
N SER A 298 29.40 -53.73 46.97
CA SER A 298 29.53 -53.81 45.51
C SER A 298 30.92 -53.35 45.03
N GLU A 299 31.36 -53.91 43.90
CA GLU A 299 32.62 -53.60 43.22
C GLU A 299 32.71 -52.14 42.73
N ALA A 300 31.60 -51.39 42.75
CA ALA A 300 31.53 -49.97 42.39
C ALA A 300 32.38 -49.02 43.26
N VAL A 301 32.86 -49.44 44.44
CA VAL A 301 33.71 -48.60 45.32
C VAL A 301 35.13 -49.14 45.38
N GLN A 302 35.87 -48.97 44.28
CA GLN A 302 37.30 -49.30 44.16
C GLN A 302 38.23 -48.22 44.75
N SER A 303 37.96 -47.75 45.98
CA SER A 303 38.98 -46.98 46.70
C SER A 303 40.14 -47.91 47.07
N GLN A 304 41.36 -47.55 46.70
CA GLN A 304 42.58 -48.31 47.04
C GLN A 304 42.74 -48.47 48.57
N ALA A 305 42.27 -47.49 49.35
CA ALA A 305 42.23 -47.57 50.82
C ALA A 305 41.25 -48.65 51.31
N MET A 306 40.06 -48.76 50.71
CA MET A 306 39.07 -49.79 51.05
C MET A 306 39.59 -51.20 50.75
N ILE A 307 40.27 -51.38 49.61
CA ILE A 307 40.89 -52.67 49.23
C ILE A 307 41.98 -53.06 50.23
N ARG A 308 42.86 -52.10 50.58
CA ARG A 308 43.94 -52.31 51.57
C ARG A 308 43.40 -52.66 52.96
N LEU A 309 42.40 -51.93 53.45
CA LEU A 309 41.78 -52.17 54.76
C LEU A 309 41.10 -53.55 54.81
N ARG A 310 40.36 -53.95 53.76
CA ARG A 310 39.75 -55.30 53.67
C ARG A 310 40.81 -56.41 53.70
N TYR A 311 41.94 -56.23 53.00
CA TYR A 311 43.04 -57.18 53.03
C TYR A 311 43.64 -57.29 54.45
N GLN A 312 43.92 -56.15 55.10
CA GLN A 312 44.44 -56.10 56.47
C GLN A 312 43.49 -56.75 57.49
N ILE A 313 42.18 -56.48 57.42
CA ILE A 313 41.17 -57.13 58.28
C ILE A 313 41.14 -58.64 58.05
N THR A 314 41.21 -59.09 56.80
CA THR A 314 41.19 -60.52 56.46
C THR A 314 42.42 -61.24 57.00
N GLU A 315 43.60 -60.64 56.87
CA GLU A 315 44.84 -61.17 57.41
C GLU A 315 44.85 -61.17 58.96
N ALA A 316 44.38 -60.10 59.61
CA ALA A 316 44.26 -60.04 61.06
C ALA A 316 43.27 -61.10 61.60
N ARG A 317 42.14 -61.32 60.91
CA ARG A 317 41.18 -62.40 61.21
C ARG A 317 41.83 -63.79 61.07
N ARG A 318 42.63 -64.01 60.01
CA ARG A 318 43.39 -65.26 59.81
C ARG A 318 44.40 -65.49 60.94
N ARG A 319 45.16 -64.47 61.34
CA ARG A 319 46.09 -64.53 62.50
C ARG A 319 45.36 -64.85 63.80
N ARG A 320 44.22 -64.19 64.07
CA ARG A 320 43.39 -64.45 65.26
C ARG A 320 42.89 -65.90 65.31
N ALA A 321 42.43 -66.45 64.19
CA ALA A 321 41.99 -67.85 64.10
C ALA A 321 43.14 -68.84 64.40
N ASN A 322 44.33 -68.61 63.82
CA ASN A 322 45.50 -69.44 64.08
C ASN A 322 45.94 -69.39 65.56
N LEU A 323 45.96 -68.21 66.18
CA LEU A 323 46.29 -68.05 67.60
C LEU A 323 45.23 -68.67 68.53
N ALA A 324 43.95 -68.63 68.15
CA ALA A 324 42.85 -69.24 68.92
C ALA A 324 42.99 -70.76 69.03
N ASN A 325 43.45 -71.42 67.96
CA ASN A 325 43.68 -72.87 67.94
C ASN A 325 44.83 -73.33 68.85
N VAL A 326 45.79 -72.45 69.17
CA VAL A 326 47.02 -72.81 69.91
C VAL A 326 46.99 -72.33 71.37
N LEU A 327 46.46 -71.14 71.64
CA LEU A 327 46.66 -70.43 72.92
C LEU A 327 45.40 -70.38 73.80
N GLY A 328 44.26 -70.81 73.28
CA GLY A 328 42.97 -70.81 73.99
C GLY A 328 42.32 -69.42 74.15
N PRO A 329 41.03 -69.36 74.57
CA PRO A 329 40.20 -68.17 74.36
C PRO A 329 40.55 -66.92 75.19
N ARG A 330 41.33 -67.07 76.27
CA ARG A 330 41.63 -65.98 77.23
C ARG A 330 43.06 -65.44 77.13
N HIS A 331 43.86 -65.89 76.16
CA HIS A 331 45.27 -65.52 76.07
C HIS A 331 45.47 -64.03 75.70
N PRO A 332 46.39 -63.28 76.35
CA PRO A 332 46.57 -61.85 76.09
C PRO A 332 46.86 -61.48 74.62
N GLN A 333 47.59 -62.33 73.89
CA GLN A 333 47.88 -62.12 72.46
C GLN A 333 46.65 -62.23 71.56
N LEU A 334 45.63 -63.01 71.97
CA LEU A 334 44.37 -63.11 71.24
C LEU A 334 43.56 -61.82 71.41
N ASN A 335 43.55 -61.26 72.62
CA ASN A 335 42.94 -59.96 72.92
C ASN A 335 43.63 -58.77 72.23
N SER A 336 44.94 -58.82 71.98
CA SER A 336 45.62 -57.78 71.19
C SER A 336 45.24 -57.83 69.71
N VAL A 337 45.15 -59.01 69.09
CA VAL A 337 44.70 -59.13 67.69
C VAL A 337 43.20 -58.87 67.55
N GLY A 338 42.39 -59.15 68.60
CA GLY A 338 41.01 -58.68 68.69
C GLY A 338 40.92 -57.16 68.52
N ARG A 339 41.62 -56.40 69.37
CA ARG A 339 41.68 -54.93 69.30
C ARG A 339 42.27 -54.39 67.99
N GLU A 340 43.20 -55.12 67.36
CA GLU A 340 43.70 -54.77 66.01
C GLU A 340 42.57 -54.85 64.97
N ILE A 341 41.75 -55.90 65.00
CA ILE A 341 40.61 -56.06 64.09
C ILE A 341 39.58 -54.95 64.34
N ASP A 342 39.23 -54.67 65.61
CA ASP A 342 38.25 -53.64 65.96
C ASP A 342 38.72 -52.25 65.46
N ALA A 343 39.99 -51.89 65.68
CA ALA A 343 40.57 -50.64 65.19
C ALA A 343 40.60 -50.54 63.64
N LEU A 344 40.86 -51.66 62.94
CA LEU A 344 40.77 -51.71 61.48
C LEU A 344 39.32 -51.59 60.97
N GLN A 345 38.33 -52.10 61.73
CA GLN A 345 36.91 -51.93 61.41
C GLN A 345 36.44 -50.48 61.63
N ASP A 346 36.93 -49.80 62.68
CA ASP A 346 36.69 -48.37 62.89
C ASP A 346 37.28 -47.52 61.75
N GLN A 347 38.51 -47.84 61.31
CA GLN A 347 39.13 -47.20 60.15
C GLN A 347 38.34 -47.43 58.85
N LEU A 348 37.79 -48.63 58.65
CA LEU A 348 36.89 -48.94 57.52
C LEU A 348 35.60 -48.11 57.59
N GLY A 349 35.02 -47.95 58.78
CA GLY A 349 33.85 -47.11 59.01
C GLY A 349 34.12 -45.63 58.69
N GLN A 350 35.26 -45.09 59.13
CA GLN A 350 35.70 -43.73 58.82
C GLN A 350 35.94 -43.52 57.32
N GLU A 351 36.52 -44.50 56.62
CA GLU A 351 36.75 -44.41 55.18
C GLU A 351 35.43 -44.45 54.39
N LEU A 352 34.49 -45.32 54.76
CA LEU A 352 33.11 -45.30 54.25
C LEU A 352 32.40 -43.96 54.53
N GLN A 353 32.68 -43.31 55.67
CA GLN A 353 32.16 -41.98 55.95
C GLN A 353 32.72 -40.94 54.96
N ARG A 354 34.04 -40.87 54.79
CA ARG A 354 34.71 -39.97 53.83
C ARG A 354 34.19 -40.14 52.40
N ILE A 355 34.02 -41.39 51.95
CA ILE A 355 33.49 -41.70 50.61
C ILE A 355 32.05 -41.19 50.44
N GLY A 356 31.18 -41.43 51.44
CA GLY A 356 29.80 -40.92 51.43
C GLY A 356 29.73 -39.39 51.43
N ASP A 357 30.61 -38.72 52.17
CA ASP A 357 30.65 -37.25 52.23
C ASP A 357 31.25 -36.63 50.97
N ALA A 358 32.25 -37.27 50.36
CA ALA A 358 32.76 -36.91 49.03
C ALA A 358 31.66 -37.00 47.96
N ALA A 359 30.96 -38.13 47.87
CA ALA A 359 29.87 -38.33 46.91
C ALA A 359 28.69 -37.36 47.13
N ARG A 360 28.36 -37.05 48.40
CA ARG A 360 27.36 -36.02 48.74
C ARG A 360 27.79 -34.62 48.29
N ASN A 361 29.07 -34.29 48.41
CA ASN A 361 29.63 -33.03 47.94
C ASN A 361 29.68 -32.96 46.40
N ASP A 362 29.99 -34.06 45.72
CA ASP A 362 29.91 -34.16 44.25
C ASP A 362 28.49 -33.95 43.74
N TYR A 363 27.51 -34.64 44.32
CA TYR A 363 26.09 -34.43 43.98
C TYR A 363 25.65 -32.99 44.22
N ARG A 364 26.01 -32.39 45.37
CA ARG A 364 25.69 -30.98 45.67
C ARG A 364 26.28 -30.03 44.62
N ARG A 365 27.55 -30.21 44.23
CA ARG A 365 28.20 -29.41 43.18
C ARG A 365 27.49 -29.56 41.83
N ALA A 366 27.25 -30.80 41.40
CA ALA A 366 26.58 -31.07 40.13
C ALA A 366 25.16 -30.49 40.09
N LYS A 367 24.42 -30.57 41.22
CA LYS A 367 23.07 -30.01 41.33
C LYS A 367 23.05 -28.49 41.32
N GLN A 368 24.02 -27.83 41.96
CA GLN A 368 24.18 -26.38 41.89
C GLN A 368 24.42 -25.90 40.44
N THR A 369 25.30 -26.58 39.69
CA THR A 369 25.53 -26.27 38.27
C THR A 369 24.28 -26.46 37.40
N GLU A 370 23.50 -27.52 37.66
CA GLU A 370 22.22 -27.78 36.99
C GLU A 370 21.20 -26.65 37.25
N GLU A 371 21.08 -26.20 38.50
CA GLU A 371 20.15 -25.13 38.88
C GLU A 371 20.55 -23.76 38.33
N GLU A 372 21.84 -23.45 38.29
CA GLU A 372 22.38 -22.22 37.69
C GLU A 372 22.10 -22.17 36.18
N LEU A 373 22.41 -23.26 35.46
CA LEU A 373 22.08 -23.38 34.03
C LEU A 373 20.57 -23.30 33.79
N ARG A 374 19.75 -23.91 34.66
CA ARG A 374 18.28 -23.82 34.57
C ARG A 374 17.79 -22.37 34.70
N ARG A 375 18.24 -21.62 35.70
CA ARG A 375 17.87 -20.20 35.88
C ARG A 375 18.32 -19.33 34.70
N THR A 376 19.49 -19.63 34.13
CA THR A 376 20.02 -18.93 32.95
C THR A 376 19.17 -19.22 31.71
N VAL A 377 18.76 -20.48 31.50
CA VAL A 377 17.83 -20.86 30.41
C VAL A 377 16.46 -20.21 30.59
N GLU A 378 15.90 -20.21 31.80
CA GLU A 378 14.61 -19.57 32.11
C GLU A 378 14.65 -18.06 31.83
N THR A 379 15.73 -17.38 32.23
CA THR A 379 15.93 -15.94 32.00
C THR A 379 16.13 -15.60 30.52
N MET A 380 16.91 -16.41 29.80
CA MET A 380 17.13 -16.22 28.35
C MET A 380 15.86 -16.52 27.55
N SER A 381 15.06 -17.50 27.98
CA SER A 381 13.78 -17.87 27.35
C SER A 381 12.74 -16.75 27.45
N THR A 382 12.59 -16.14 28.63
CA THR A 382 11.66 -15.00 28.81
C THR A 382 12.10 -13.77 28.03
N ALA A 383 13.40 -13.50 27.92
CA ALA A 383 13.93 -12.45 27.04
C ALA A 383 13.62 -12.73 25.56
N SER A 384 13.89 -13.94 25.07
CA SER A 384 13.62 -14.34 23.68
C SER A 384 12.14 -14.18 23.30
N LEU A 385 11.23 -14.59 24.19
CA LEU A 385 9.79 -14.43 23.98
C LEU A 385 9.32 -12.96 23.99
N ALA A 386 10.07 -12.06 24.65
CA ALA A 386 9.80 -10.62 24.59
C ALA A 386 10.28 -10.02 23.25
N ASP A 387 11.45 -10.42 22.76
CA ASP A 387 11.97 -10.02 21.44
C ASP A 387 11.03 -10.46 20.31
N ASP A 388 10.55 -11.70 20.33
CA ASP A 388 9.60 -12.25 19.34
C ASP A 388 8.29 -11.45 19.30
N ARG A 389 7.77 -11.05 20.48
CA ARG A 389 6.56 -10.23 20.58
C ARG A 389 6.79 -8.83 20.01
N ALA A 390 7.91 -8.20 20.35
CA ALA A 390 8.24 -6.87 19.88
C ALA A 390 8.52 -6.84 18.36
N LEU A 391 9.15 -7.88 17.81
CA LEU A 391 9.25 -8.10 16.36
C LEU A 391 7.86 -8.24 15.69
N ALA A 392 6.95 -9.00 16.30
CA ALA A 392 5.59 -9.18 15.77
C ALA A 392 4.76 -7.89 15.84
N GLU A 393 4.93 -7.07 16.88
CA GLU A 393 4.32 -5.74 16.98
C GLU A 393 4.88 -4.78 15.93
N LEU A 394 6.20 -4.76 15.73
CA LEU A 394 6.83 -3.92 14.70
C LEU A 394 6.42 -4.35 13.28
N ALA A 395 6.26 -5.65 13.02
CA ALA A 395 5.71 -6.16 11.76
C ALA A 395 4.25 -5.70 11.54
N ARG A 396 3.41 -5.70 12.58
CA ARG A 396 2.03 -5.16 12.50
C ARG A 396 2.03 -3.64 12.28
N ALA A 397 2.88 -2.90 12.98
CA ALA A 397 3.01 -1.45 12.83
C ALA A 397 3.55 -1.05 11.44
N GLY A 398 4.46 -1.85 10.87
CA GLY A 398 4.93 -1.68 9.49
C GLY A 398 3.86 -2.00 8.44
N GLY A 399 3.00 -2.98 8.70
CA GLY A 399 1.90 -3.38 7.81
C GLY A 399 0.68 -2.45 7.81
N GLY A 400 0.64 -1.42 8.67
CA GLY A 400 -0.47 -0.46 8.76
C GLY A 400 -0.52 0.59 7.64
N GLY A 401 0.50 0.69 6.80
CA GLY A 401 0.52 1.58 5.63
C GLY A 401 -0.29 0.98 4.48
N GLY A 402 -1.48 1.56 4.20
CA GLY A 402 -2.48 1.01 3.30
C GLY A 402 -1.99 0.58 1.90
N GLY A 403 -1.89 -0.73 1.72
CA GLY A 403 -1.68 -1.42 0.44
C GLY A 403 -1.93 -2.92 0.64
N PRO A 404 -2.44 -3.68 -0.36
CA PRO A 404 -2.86 -5.06 -0.16
C PRO A 404 -1.67 -6.00 0.10
N ALA A 405 -1.40 -6.24 1.38
CA ALA A 405 -0.33 -7.12 1.86
C ALA A 405 -0.68 -8.61 1.70
N GLN A 406 -0.67 -9.11 0.46
CA GLN A 406 -0.51 -10.52 0.14
C GLN A 406 0.74 -10.70 -0.71
N ALA A 407 1.87 -11.13 -0.11
CA ALA A 407 2.97 -11.86 -0.81
C ALA A 407 4.23 -12.15 0.05
N VAL A 408 4.25 -12.05 1.38
CA VAL A 408 5.39 -12.59 2.18
C VAL A 408 4.91 -13.36 3.41
N ARG A 409 4.40 -14.58 3.20
CA ARG A 409 4.40 -15.62 4.25
C ARG A 409 5.63 -16.49 4.02
N PRO A 410 6.56 -16.64 4.99
CA PRO A 410 7.62 -17.62 4.86
C PRO A 410 7.01 -19.02 4.81
N VAL A 411 7.52 -19.87 3.91
CA VAL A 411 7.07 -21.26 3.77
C VAL A 411 7.59 -22.08 4.95
N SER A 412 6.82 -22.12 6.03
CA SER A 412 7.05 -23.01 7.17
C SER A 412 6.88 -24.46 6.71
N ARG A 413 8.01 -25.09 6.35
CA ARG A 413 8.09 -26.47 5.86
C ARG A 413 7.60 -27.42 6.95
N ALA A 414 6.40 -27.97 6.77
CA ALA A 414 5.81 -28.89 7.74
C ALA A 414 6.68 -30.16 7.89
N LEU A 415 7.08 -30.46 9.12
CA LEU A 415 7.71 -31.73 9.46
C LEU A 415 6.66 -32.85 9.39
N PRO A 416 6.92 -33.97 8.71
CA PRO A 416 5.99 -35.09 8.68
C PRO A 416 5.95 -35.77 10.06
N ARG A 417 4.75 -35.89 10.64
CA ARG A 417 4.52 -36.77 11.79
C ARG A 417 4.64 -38.21 11.33
N THR A 418 5.67 -38.92 11.78
CA THR A 418 5.79 -40.37 11.59
C THR A 418 4.68 -41.07 12.36
N HIS A 419 3.72 -41.67 11.66
CA HIS A 419 2.76 -42.57 12.27
C HIS A 419 3.50 -43.75 12.90
N ARG A 420 3.21 -44.03 14.17
CA ARG A 420 3.68 -45.23 14.86
C ARG A 420 2.80 -46.38 14.38
N ALA A 421 3.41 -47.37 13.73
CA ALA A 421 2.68 -48.53 13.24
C ALA A 421 2.21 -49.41 14.41
N ASP A 422 0.96 -49.89 14.32
CA ASP A 422 0.43 -50.91 15.21
C ASP A 422 1.19 -52.23 15.03
N ALA A 423 1.58 -52.83 16.15
CA ALA A 423 1.98 -54.23 16.22
C ALA A 423 0.90 -54.96 17.03
N GLY A 424 0.04 -55.71 16.34
CA GLY A 424 -1.04 -56.45 16.99
C GLY A 424 -0.51 -57.55 17.91
N ARG A 425 -1.20 -57.76 19.03
CA ARG A 425 -1.12 -58.98 19.82
C ARG A 425 -2.52 -59.32 20.36
N CYS A 426 -2.98 -60.52 20.06
CA CYS A 426 -4.21 -61.07 20.58
C CYS A 426 -4.02 -61.50 22.05
N GLU A 427 -5.04 -61.30 22.89
CA GLU A 427 -5.35 -62.23 24.00
C GLU A 427 -6.81 -62.02 24.48
N GLN A 428 -7.34 -63.01 25.19
CA GLN A 428 -8.78 -63.29 25.29
C GLN A 428 -9.43 -62.79 26.61
N HIS A 429 -10.76 -62.66 26.57
CA HIS A 429 -11.71 -62.48 27.70
C HIS A 429 -11.64 -63.59 28.77
N PRO A 430 -12.41 -63.54 29.90
CA PRO A 430 -13.40 -62.54 30.39
C PRO A 430 -13.21 -62.12 31.88
N GLY A 431 -14.08 -61.26 32.46
CA GLY A 431 -14.07 -60.99 33.91
C GLY A 431 -15.06 -59.92 34.45
N ASP A 432 -16.28 -60.36 34.73
CA ASP A 432 -17.47 -59.68 35.29
C ASP A 432 -17.31 -58.78 36.58
N ARG A 433 -18.28 -57.85 36.76
CA ARG A 433 -18.80 -57.22 38.02
C ARG A 433 -18.48 -55.77 38.46
N ARG A 434 -19.52 -54.93 38.27
CA ARG A 434 -20.29 -54.12 39.27
C ARG A 434 -19.56 -53.24 40.32
N GLY A 435 -19.98 -51.97 40.42
CA GLY A 435 -19.90 -51.21 41.69
C GLY A 435 -19.83 -49.68 41.55
N ASP A 436 -20.99 -49.02 41.51
CA ASP A 436 -21.19 -47.55 41.51
C ASP A 436 -22.25 -47.25 42.62
N PRO A 437 -22.58 -46.00 43.00
CA PRO A 437 -21.75 -45.00 43.71
C PRO A 437 -22.44 -44.38 44.98
N ALA A 438 -21.73 -43.53 45.75
CA ALA A 438 -22.29 -42.53 46.70
C ALA A 438 -21.25 -41.42 46.96
N ARG A 439 -21.50 -40.09 47.00
CA ARG A 439 -22.49 -39.24 47.74
C ARG A 439 -22.32 -39.36 49.28
N THR A 440 -22.31 -38.30 50.11
CA THR A 440 -22.83 -36.91 49.97
C THR A 440 -22.28 -36.00 51.11
N ALA A 441 -22.47 -34.67 51.00
CA ALA A 441 -22.65 -33.69 52.10
C ALA A 441 -21.47 -33.39 53.07
N ASP A 442 -21.32 -32.20 53.69
CA ASP A 442 -22.10 -30.94 53.61
C ASP A 442 -21.26 -29.69 54.00
N GLU A 443 -21.82 -28.50 53.73
CA GLU A 443 -21.32 -27.13 54.03
C GLU A 443 -21.72 -26.68 55.47
N PRO A 444 -21.34 -25.48 56.02
CA PRO A 444 -21.93 -24.19 55.58
C PRO A 444 -21.08 -22.90 55.76
N GLU A 445 -21.70 -21.78 55.40
CA GLU A 445 -21.15 -20.43 55.18
C GLU A 445 -21.13 -19.40 56.36
N GLN A 446 -20.26 -18.40 56.21
CA GLN A 446 -20.41 -16.93 56.44
C GLN A 446 -21.15 -16.32 57.68
N GLY A 447 -20.34 -15.89 58.67
CA GLY A 447 -20.15 -14.50 59.19
C GLY A 447 -21.26 -13.43 59.43
N HIS A 448 -21.18 -12.72 60.58
CA HIS A 448 -21.38 -11.25 60.69
C HIS A 448 -20.79 -10.60 61.99
N ARG A 449 -20.80 -9.25 62.05
CA ARG A 449 -20.10 -8.30 62.97
C ARG A 449 -20.90 -7.94 64.28
N PRO A 450 -20.62 -6.85 65.06
CA PRO A 450 -19.41 -6.37 65.81
C PRO A 450 -19.69 -5.90 67.28
N ARG A 451 -18.68 -5.48 68.08
CA ARG A 451 -18.73 -4.22 68.92
C ARG A 451 -17.41 -3.83 69.65
N ALA A 452 -17.31 -2.55 69.98
CA ALA A 452 -16.14 -1.73 70.35
C ALA A 452 -15.63 -1.76 71.81
N ARG A 453 -14.41 -1.21 72.06
CA ARG A 453 -14.15 -0.04 72.96
C ARG A 453 -12.68 0.47 72.93
N ASN A 454 -12.52 1.73 73.37
CA ASN A 454 -11.32 2.59 73.62
C ASN A 454 -10.05 1.85 74.10
N ALA A 455 -8.80 2.33 73.95
CA ALA A 455 -8.25 3.69 73.71
C ALA A 455 -6.82 3.59 73.07
N ASP A 456 -5.97 4.61 72.84
CA ASP A 456 -6.01 6.08 72.95
C ASP A 456 -4.98 6.77 71.98
N ARG A 457 -4.33 7.87 72.40
CA ARG A 457 -3.30 8.74 71.75
C ARG A 457 -2.25 9.20 72.80
N PRO A 458 -1.23 10.05 72.50
CA PRO A 458 -0.85 10.77 71.27
C PRO A 458 0.60 10.46 70.80
N GLY A 459 1.18 11.09 69.76
CA GLY A 459 0.74 12.25 68.98
C GLY A 459 1.49 12.43 67.66
N ALA A 460 1.04 13.40 66.86
CA ALA A 460 1.53 13.64 65.50
C ALA A 460 2.37 14.92 65.38
N ARG A 461 3.22 14.98 64.34
CA ARG A 461 3.34 16.16 63.46
C ARG A 461 3.90 15.76 62.08
N HIS A 462 3.25 16.29 61.05
CA HIS A 462 3.47 16.16 59.61
C HIS A 462 3.61 17.62 59.08
N PRO A 463 3.70 17.94 57.76
CA PRO A 463 4.01 17.13 56.57
C PRO A 463 4.96 17.83 55.53
N GLY A 464 5.31 17.12 54.44
CA GLY A 464 5.56 17.68 53.09
C GLY A 464 6.94 18.29 52.80
N GLY A 465 7.48 18.22 51.57
CA GLY A 465 7.01 17.55 50.34
C GLY A 465 7.95 17.74 49.12
N ASP A 466 7.79 16.88 48.11
CA ASP A 466 8.23 16.95 46.70
C ASP A 466 9.68 17.33 46.25
N ARG A 467 10.28 16.37 45.52
CA ARG A 467 11.03 16.46 44.22
C ARG A 467 12.09 17.55 43.96
N PRO A 468 13.26 17.15 43.41
CA PRO A 468 14.09 18.01 42.55
C PRO A 468 14.08 17.58 41.06
N ARG A 469 14.16 18.57 40.15
CA ARG A 469 14.46 18.40 38.71
C ARG A 469 15.94 18.71 38.41
N ARG A 470 16.52 18.04 37.42
CA ARG A 470 17.75 18.42 36.66
C ARG A 470 17.58 19.81 36.00
N PRO A 471 18.63 20.61 35.67
CA PRO A 471 19.76 20.27 34.75
C PRO A 471 21.12 20.94 35.16
N ALA A 472 22.19 21.07 34.37
CA ALA A 472 22.98 20.21 33.47
C ALA A 472 24.20 21.04 32.94
N ARG A 473 25.38 20.40 32.80
CA ARG A 473 26.40 20.58 31.72
C ARG A 473 27.49 21.69 31.73
N ARG A 474 28.65 21.28 31.15
CA ARG A 474 29.87 22.00 30.68
C ARG A 474 30.79 22.55 31.79
N GLY A 475 32.13 22.46 31.70
CA GLY A 475 33.11 21.87 30.75
C GLY A 475 34.53 22.35 31.19
N GLY A 476 35.71 21.90 30.71
CA GLY A 476 36.14 20.85 29.78
C GLY A 476 37.64 21.07 29.43
N VAL A 477 38.42 20.01 29.16
CA VAL A 477 39.80 20.03 28.57
C VAL A 477 40.01 18.70 27.82
N PRO A 478 40.87 18.61 26.78
CA PRO A 478 42.26 18.21 26.97
C PRO A 478 43.26 18.87 25.98
N ALA A 479 44.53 18.42 26.01
CA ALA A 479 45.69 19.06 25.38
C ALA A 479 46.36 18.23 24.26
N ALA A 480 47.41 18.82 23.68
CA ALA A 480 48.59 18.19 23.03
C ALA A 480 48.53 17.75 21.55
N VAL A 481 49.74 17.70 20.97
CA VAL A 481 50.21 17.79 19.57
C VAL A 481 51.65 17.17 19.57
N PRO A 482 52.35 16.73 18.48
CA PRO A 482 51.99 16.18 17.14
C PRO A 482 52.71 14.82 16.80
N GLY A 483 52.58 14.33 15.56
CA GLY A 483 53.56 13.41 14.89
C GLY A 483 53.02 12.75 13.59
N ARG A 484 53.23 13.31 12.39
CA ARG A 484 54.32 13.07 11.39
C ARG A 484 54.40 11.66 10.73
N VAL A 485 54.16 11.62 9.40
CA VAL A 485 54.93 10.94 8.29
C VAL A 485 55.18 9.41 8.41
N GLY A 486 55.08 8.55 7.37
CA GLY A 486 55.08 8.79 5.91
C GLY A 486 54.67 7.56 5.05
N ARG A 487 55.38 7.31 3.94
CA ARG A 487 54.81 6.76 2.67
C ARG A 487 55.74 5.79 1.93
N SER A 488 55.36 4.52 1.81
CA SER A 488 55.78 3.50 0.80
C SER A 488 55.03 2.18 1.09
N GLY A 489 54.74 1.26 0.16
CA GLY A 489 55.03 1.20 -1.27
C GLY A 489 56.06 0.12 -1.62
N ASP A 490 55.63 -1.14 -1.81
CA ASP A 490 56.51 -2.24 -2.23
C ASP A 490 55.82 -3.32 -3.10
N ARG A 491 56.60 -3.94 -3.99
CA ARG A 491 56.26 -5.05 -4.91
C ARG A 491 57.45 -6.03 -4.98
N LEU A 492 57.22 -7.33 -4.79
CA LEU A 492 58.05 -8.48 -5.25
C LEU A 492 57.11 -9.71 -5.33
N THR A 493 56.82 -10.41 -6.44
CA THR A 493 57.61 -11.31 -7.33
C THR A 493 57.92 -12.73 -6.81
N LEU A 494 57.09 -13.71 -7.22
CA LEU A 494 57.41 -15.08 -7.76
C LEU A 494 58.25 -16.06 -6.88
N PRO A 495 58.49 -17.37 -7.25
CA PRO A 495 58.11 -18.17 -8.45
C PRO A 495 57.57 -19.63 -8.18
N ALA A 496 57.32 -20.39 -9.27
CA ALA A 496 57.53 -21.86 -9.44
C ALA A 496 56.68 -22.89 -8.63
N SER A 497 56.41 -24.14 -9.08
CA SER A 497 56.57 -24.84 -10.38
C SER A 497 55.93 -26.25 -10.42
N LEU A 498 55.62 -26.72 -11.65
CA LEU A 498 55.69 -28.12 -12.15
C LEU A 498 54.55 -29.18 -11.93
N HIS A 499 54.34 -29.89 -13.05
CA HIS A 499 53.48 -31.03 -13.41
C HIS A 499 54.09 -32.40 -12.98
N PRO A 500 53.48 -33.62 -13.14
CA PRO A 500 52.81 -34.10 -14.38
C PRO A 500 51.68 -35.18 -14.31
N CYS A 501 51.22 -35.56 -15.51
CA CYS A 501 50.53 -36.76 -16.06
C CYS A 501 50.19 -37.98 -15.15
N GLY A 502 49.19 -38.84 -15.45
CA GLY A 502 48.26 -38.95 -16.58
C GLY A 502 47.61 -40.37 -16.70
N ARG A 503 46.90 -40.65 -17.82
CA ARG A 503 46.24 -41.92 -18.27
C ARG A 503 44.80 -42.28 -17.84
N ARG A 504 43.97 -42.49 -18.88
CA ARG A 504 42.76 -43.35 -19.04
C ARG A 504 43.23 -44.71 -19.67
N PRO A 505 42.44 -45.83 -19.79
CA PRO A 505 41.08 -45.87 -20.38
C PRO A 505 40.10 -47.03 -19.98
N SER A 506 38.94 -47.08 -20.68
CA SER A 506 38.02 -48.24 -20.88
C SER A 506 37.12 -48.70 -19.71
N ALA A 507 35.93 -49.31 -19.88
CA ALA A 507 34.89 -49.34 -20.94
C ALA A 507 33.62 -50.08 -20.40
N ILE A 508 32.56 -50.22 -21.24
CA ILE A 508 31.39 -51.16 -21.16
C ILE A 508 30.09 -50.67 -20.48
N GLY A 509 28.96 -50.82 -21.22
CA GLY A 509 27.57 -50.95 -20.73
C GLY A 509 26.82 -49.64 -20.37
N GLY A 510 25.71 -49.22 -20.98
CA GLY A 510 24.91 -49.78 -22.09
C GLY A 510 23.52 -50.28 -21.66
N LEU A 511 22.48 -49.43 -21.74
CA LEU A 511 21.08 -49.83 -21.93
C LEU A 511 20.18 -48.64 -22.36
N ARG A 512 18.98 -48.93 -22.88
CA ARG A 512 18.19 -48.06 -23.78
C ARG A 512 17.12 -47.19 -23.08
N GLY A 513 16.84 -46.02 -23.66
CA GLY A 513 15.59 -45.25 -23.51
C GLY A 513 15.24 -44.55 -24.84
N PRO A 514 13.97 -44.53 -25.31
CA PRO A 514 13.65 -44.26 -26.72
C PRO A 514 13.42 -42.79 -27.12
N LYS A 515 13.57 -42.56 -28.43
CA LYS A 515 13.44 -41.28 -29.16
C LYS A 515 11.98 -40.81 -29.31
N ARG A 516 11.78 -39.48 -29.43
CA ARG A 516 10.88 -38.78 -30.37
C ARG A 516 11.33 -37.30 -30.42
N LEU A 517 12.20 -36.92 -31.34
CA LEU A 517 11.93 -36.38 -32.70
C LEU A 517 11.15 -35.05 -32.71
N SER A 518 11.89 -33.98 -33.01
CA SER A 518 11.40 -32.66 -33.39
C SER A 518 10.67 -32.68 -34.74
N ARG A 519 9.74 -31.74 -34.93
CA ARG A 519 9.56 -31.08 -36.23
C ARG A 519 9.07 -29.65 -36.02
N ALA A 520 9.66 -28.72 -36.76
CA ALA A 520 9.25 -27.32 -36.81
C ALA A 520 8.04 -27.15 -37.73
N PHE A 521 7.29 -26.06 -37.57
CA PHE A 521 7.07 -25.03 -38.59
C PHE A 521 6.30 -23.84 -37.98
N ALA A 522 6.73 -22.61 -38.28
CA ALA A 522 5.92 -21.38 -38.18
C ALA A 522 5.16 -21.19 -39.53
N PRO A 523 4.40 -20.12 -39.82
CA PRO A 523 4.49 -18.74 -39.34
C PRO A 523 3.77 -18.47 -38.00
#